data_AF-A0A3D0HNF9-F1
#
_entry.id   AF-A0A3D0HNF9-F1
#
_cell.length_a   1.000
_cell.length_b   1.000
_cell.length_c   1.000
_cell.angle_alpha   90.00
_cell.angle_beta   90.00
_cell.angle_gamma   90.00
#
_symmetry.space_group_name_H-M   'P 1'
#
loop_
_entity.id
_entity.type
_entity.pdbx_description
1 polymer ?
#
loop_
_entity_poly.entity_id
_entity_poly.type
_entity_poly.pdbx_seq_one_letter_code
_entity_poly.pdbx_strand_id
1 'polypeptide(L)'
;REDLEKNFDCQIHIHNGSAFFLNGEDCRMGETFPGNNVLSDILLLCLAEIQQHIQKGVWKRQTNEIYVVSEVEFQKILSEVKQKYRSGFTKNYREMPQGEFVKIVEETMERWMFIQKRPLEHQVFILPACGKLKGSYPQNFTGGKEDEQ
;
A
#
# COMPACT_ATOMS: atom_id res chain seq x y z
N ARG A 1 -2.07 -16.70 -21.17
CA ARG A 1 -1.01 -15.66 -21.08
C ARG A 1 -0.95 -14.90 -22.39
N GLU A 2 -0.71 -15.60 -23.51
CA GLU A 2 -0.64 -14.98 -24.84
C GLU A 2 -1.91 -14.27 -25.30
N ASP A 3 -3.12 -14.76 -25.00
CA ASP A 3 -4.34 -14.11 -25.52
C ASP A 3 -4.62 -12.73 -24.91
N LEU A 4 -4.29 -12.50 -23.63
CA LEU A 4 -4.50 -11.18 -23.02
C LEU A 4 -3.45 -10.17 -23.52
N GLU A 5 -2.17 -10.56 -23.55
CA GLU A 5 -1.06 -9.70 -24.00
C GLU A 5 -1.11 -9.44 -25.51
N LYS A 6 -1.77 -10.30 -26.30
CA LYS A 6 -2.02 -10.07 -27.75
C LYS A 6 -3.19 -9.14 -28.03
N ASN A 7 -4.19 -9.11 -27.14
CA ASN A 7 -5.42 -8.34 -27.35
C ASN A 7 -5.41 -6.97 -26.65
N PHE A 8 -4.54 -6.78 -25.65
CA PHE A 8 -4.41 -5.55 -24.89
C PHE A 8 -2.93 -5.21 -24.70
N ASP A 9 -2.60 -3.92 -24.75
CA ASP A 9 -1.27 -3.43 -24.39
C ASP A 9 -1.05 -3.62 -22.88
N CYS A 10 -0.61 -4.81 -22.48
CA CYS A 10 -0.44 -5.18 -21.07
C CYS A 10 0.62 -6.27 -20.89
N GLN A 11 1.11 -6.42 -19.67
CA GLN A 11 2.04 -7.48 -19.28
C GLN A 11 1.54 -8.21 -18.03
N ILE A 12 1.59 -9.55 -18.07
CA ILE A 12 1.21 -10.39 -16.92
C ILE A 12 2.46 -10.91 -16.22
N HIS A 13 2.66 -10.48 -14.98
CA HIS A 13 3.76 -10.92 -14.11
C HIS A 13 3.25 -11.95 -13.11
N ILE A 14 3.75 -13.18 -13.16
CA ILE A 14 3.41 -14.25 -12.22
C ILE A 14 4.59 -14.48 -11.27
N HIS A 15 4.33 -14.48 -9.96
CA HIS A 15 5.32 -14.75 -8.92
C HIS A 15 4.67 -15.55 -7.80
N ASN A 16 5.16 -16.77 -7.55
CA ASN A 16 4.78 -17.69 -6.45
C ASN A 16 3.47 -17.36 -5.71
N GLY A 17 2.34 -17.73 -6.31
CA GLY A 17 1.01 -17.56 -5.71
C GLY A 17 0.34 -16.20 -5.95
N SER A 18 0.93 -15.32 -6.77
CA SER A 18 0.37 -14.03 -7.18
C SER A 18 0.53 -13.81 -8.68
N ALA A 19 -0.43 -13.11 -9.27
CA ALA A 19 -0.39 -12.63 -10.65
C ALA A 19 -0.72 -11.13 -10.66
N PHE A 20 0.09 -10.36 -11.38
CA PHE A 20 -0.06 -8.91 -11.53
C PHE A 20 -0.35 -8.60 -13.00
N PHE A 21 -1.35 -7.76 -13.21
CA PHE A 21 -1.68 -7.20 -14.52
C PHE A 21 -1.09 -5.79 -14.59
N LEU A 22 -0.15 -5.57 -15.50
CA LEU A 22 0.48 -4.28 -15.73
C LEU A 22 -0.12 -3.70 -17.02
N ASN A 23 -0.82 -2.59 -16.92
CA ASN A 23 -1.30 -1.88 -18.10
C ASN A 23 -0.12 -1.21 -18.82
N GLY A 24 -0.06 -1.36 -20.13
CA GLY A 24 0.73 -0.51 -21.00
C GLY A 24 0.11 0.89 -21.13
N GLU A 25 0.85 1.79 -21.76
CA GLU A 25 0.55 3.23 -21.76
C GLU A 25 -0.83 3.55 -22.37
N ASP A 26 -1.28 2.75 -23.33
CA ASP A 26 -2.56 2.95 -24.03
C ASP A 26 -3.71 2.09 -23.46
N CYS A 27 -3.47 1.25 -22.45
CA CYS A 27 -4.48 0.35 -21.90
C CYS A 27 -5.28 0.99 -20.76
N ARG A 28 -6.56 1.29 -21.03
CA ARG A 28 -7.52 1.82 -20.05
C ARG A 28 -8.46 0.74 -19.53
N MET A 29 -7.92 -0.27 -18.83
CA MET A 29 -8.71 -1.26 -18.11
C MET A 29 -8.71 -1.01 -16.61
N GLY A 30 -9.93 -0.89 -16.05
CA GLY A 30 -10.15 -0.82 -14.60
C GLY A 30 -9.51 0.39 -13.92
N GLU A 31 -9.41 0.31 -12.59
CA GLU A 31 -8.56 1.21 -11.80
C GLU A 31 -7.13 0.68 -11.82
N THR A 32 -6.14 1.57 -11.91
CA THR A 32 -4.71 1.23 -11.84
C THR A 32 -4.09 1.73 -10.54
N PHE A 33 -3.07 1.01 -10.07
CA PHE A 33 -2.24 1.42 -8.93
C PHE A 33 -0.76 1.42 -9.30
N PRO A 34 0.03 2.42 -8.86
CA PRO A 34 -0.40 3.61 -8.13
C PRO A 34 -1.22 4.56 -9.02
N GLY A 35 -2.27 5.16 -8.44
CA GLY A 35 -3.05 6.20 -9.12
C GLY A 35 -2.44 7.58 -8.92
N ASN A 36 -2.87 8.56 -9.71
CA ASN A 36 -2.45 9.96 -9.55
C ASN A 36 -3.25 10.66 -8.43
N ASN A 37 -3.08 10.18 -7.19
CA ASN A 37 -3.73 10.75 -6.02
C ASN A 37 -2.91 10.52 -4.74
N VAL A 38 -3.13 11.38 -3.75
CA VAL A 38 -2.41 11.37 -2.46
C VAL A 38 -2.62 10.07 -1.68
N LEU A 39 -3.77 9.42 -1.84
CA LEU A 39 -4.02 8.13 -1.18
C LEU A 39 -3.07 7.05 -1.71
N SER A 40 -2.77 7.05 -3.00
CA SER A 40 -1.80 6.12 -3.60
C SER A 40 -0.40 6.37 -3.03
N ASP A 41 0.01 7.63 -2.87
CA ASP A 41 1.28 7.98 -2.23
C ASP A 41 1.34 7.51 -0.77
N ILE A 42 0.26 7.72 0.00
CA ILE A 42 0.12 7.23 1.37
C ILE A 42 0.30 5.70 1.41
N LEU A 43 -0.38 4.97 0.52
CA LEU A 43 -0.27 3.53 0.44
C LEU A 43 1.17 3.09 0.15
N LEU A 44 1.85 3.75 -0.79
CA LEU A 44 3.25 3.46 -1.12
C LEU A 44 4.20 3.68 0.08
N LEU A 45 3.93 4.68 0.93
CA LEU A 45 4.67 4.91 2.18
C LEU A 45 4.37 3.83 3.22
N CYS A 46 3.12 3.38 3.35
CA CYS A 46 2.75 2.24 4.18
C CYS A 46 3.47 0.96 3.73
N LEU A 47 3.49 0.67 2.43
CA LEU A 47 4.20 -0.48 1.87
C LEU A 47 5.70 -0.43 2.18
N ALA A 48 6.32 0.75 2.12
CA ALA A 48 7.72 0.91 2.48
C ALA A 48 7.99 0.58 3.95
N GLU A 49 7.14 1.03 4.87
CA GLU A 49 7.29 0.74 6.31
C GLU A 49 7.04 -0.76 6.60
N ILE A 50 6.01 -1.36 6.00
CA ILE A 50 5.72 -2.80 6.08
C ILE A 50 6.92 -3.63 5.60
N GLN A 51 7.53 -3.27 4.47
CA GLN A 51 8.72 -3.95 3.96
C GLN A 51 9.92 -3.85 4.91
N GLN A 52 10.08 -2.73 5.63
CA GLN A 52 11.13 -2.61 6.65
C GLN A 52 10.89 -3.57 7.83
N HIS A 53 9.64 -3.73 8.29
CA HIS A 53 9.30 -4.70 9.33
C HIS A 53 9.59 -6.15 8.90
N ILE A 54 9.25 -6.49 7.65
CA ILE A 54 9.58 -7.79 7.05
C ILE A 54 11.10 -8.00 7.01
N GLN A 55 11.88 -7.02 6.53
CA GLN A 55 13.34 -7.11 6.44
C GLN A 55 14.03 -7.26 7.79
N LYS A 56 13.48 -6.63 8.84
CA LYS A 56 13.94 -6.78 10.23
C LYS A 56 13.60 -8.15 10.83
N GLY A 57 12.81 -8.99 10.13
CA GLY A 57 12.44 -10.33 10.58
C GLY A 57 11.47 -10.34 11.76
N VAL A 58 10.73 -9.25 11.98
CA VAL A 58 9.83 -9.10 13.13
C VAL A 58 8.60 -10.00 13.01
N TRP A 59 8.18 -10.30 11.78
CA TRP A 59 6.96 -11.07 11.52
C TRP A 59 7.22 -12.49 11.07
N LYS A 60 6.34 -13.38 11.51
CA LYS A 60 6.35 -14.78 11.09
C LYS A 60 5.84 -14.89 9.65
N ARG A 61 6.71 -15.37 8.77
CA ARG A 61 6.35 -15.77 7.40
C ARG A 61 5.58 -17.10 7.43
N GLN A 62 4.44 -17.14 6.76
CA GLN A 62 3.68 -18.35 6.47
C GLN A 62 3.97 -18.86 5.05
N THR A 63 3.24 -19.89 4.61
CA THR A 63 3.26 -20.38 3.23
C THR A 63 2.90 -19.28 2.23
N ASN A 64 3.35 -19.41 0.99
CA ASN A 64 3.04 -18.47 -0.11
C ASN A 64 3.43 -17.01 0.16
N GLU A 65 4.48 -16.80 0.95
CA GLU A 65 5.03 -15.46 1.25
C GLU A 65 4.08 -14.50 1.98
N ILE A 66 3.05 -15.05 2.64
CA ILE A 66 2.13 -14.28 3.47
C ILE A 66 2.75 -14.06 4.86
N TYR A 67 2.63 -12.85 5.40
CA TYR A 67 2.99 -12.56 6.80
C TYR A 67 1.73 -12.34 7.62
N VAL A 68 1.72 -12.83 8.86
CA VAL A 68 0.61 -12.62 9.79
C VAL A 68 1.01 -11.61 10.84
N VAL A 69 0.20 -10.55 10.93
CA VAL A 69 0.41 -9.42 11.84
C VAL A 69 -0.85 -9.25 12.68
N SER A 70 -0.71 -8.85 13.94
CA SER A 70 -1.89 -8.50 14.75
C SER A 70 -2.55 -7.23 14.21
N GLU A 71 -3.88 -7.12 14.32
CA GLU A 71 -4.62 -5.92 13.89
C GLU A 71 -4.09 -4.65 14.58
N VAL A 72 -3.81 -4.74 15.89
CA VAL A 72 -3.27 -3.61 16.68
C VAL A 72 -1.90 -3.16 16.17
N GLU A 73 -1.00 -4.11 15.88
CA GLU A 73 0.32 -3.78 15.34
C GLU A 73 0.21 -3.18 13.93
N PHE A 74 -0.68 -3.71 13.09
CA PHE A 74 -0.88 -3.17 11.75
C PHE A 74 -1.41 -1.73 11.79
N GLN A 75 -2.44 -1.45 12.59
CA GLN A 75 -3.00 -0.11 12.77
C GLN A 75 -1.98 0.87 13.37
N LYS A 76 -1.08 0.39 14.23
CA LYS A 76 0.03 1.19 14.75
C LYS A 76 0.97 1.64 13.64
N ILE A 77 1.33 0.76 12.70
CA ILE A 77 2.21 1.10 11.56
C ILE A 77 1.57 2.18 10.69
N LEU A 78 0.28 2.02 10.34
CA LEU A 78 -0.44 3.03 9.57
C LEU A 78 -0.47 4.38 10.30
N SER A 79 -0.58 4.33 11.62
CA SER A 79 -0.57 5.53 12.46
C SER A 79 0.78 6.23 12.49
N GLU A 80 1.87 5.46 12.60
CA GLU A 80 3.24 5.97 12.55
C GLU A 80 3.56 6.57 11.18
N VAL A 81 3.13 5.95 10.09
CA VAL A 81 3.25 6.50 8.72
C VAL A 81 2.57 7.86 8.64
N LYS A 82 1.34 7.97 9.14
CA LYS A 82 0.63 9.26 9.14
C LYS A 82 1.39 10.33 9.89
N GLN A 83 1.91 10.03 11.09
CA GLN A 83 2.64 11.00 11.90
C GLN A 83 3.96 11.42 11.24
N LYS A 84 4.73 10.43 10.74
CA LYS A 84 6.03 10.62 10.11
C LYS A 84 5.96 11.45 8.84
N TYR A 85 4.90 11.27 8.05
CA TYR A 85 4.75 11.86 6.72
C TYR A 85 3.67 12.94 6.63
N ARG A 86 3.10 13.34 7.78
CA ARG A 86 1.97 14.28 7.88
C ARG A 86 2.15 15.57 7.06
N SER A 87 3.37 16.11 7.03
CA SER A 87 3.67 17.36 6.32
C SER A 87 3.56 17.22 4.80
N GLY A 88 3.70 16.01 4.24
CA GLY A 88 3.51 15.74 2.81
C GLY A 88 2.10 15.39 2.40
N PHE A 89 1.17 15.29 3.34
CA PHE A 89 -0.22 15.04 3.03
C PHE A 89 -0.96 16.34 2.72
N THR A 90 -1.95 16.26 1.84
CA THR A 90 -2.95 17.31 1.64
C THR A 90 -3.73 17.57 2.94
N LYS A 91 -4.30 18.77 3.04
CA LYS A 91 -5.02 19.23 4.25
C LYS A 91 -6.05 18.22 4.75
N ASN A 92 -6.84 17.63 3.85
CA ASN A 92 -7.85 16.63 4.20
C ASN A 92 -7.26 15.44 4.98
N TYR A 93 -6.18 14.80 4.52
CA TYR A 93 -5.54 13.67 5.22
C TYR A 93 -4.71 14.10 6.44
N ARG A 94 -4.17 15.31 6.41
CA ARG A 94 -3.41 15.92 7.51
C ARG A 94 -4.27 16.17 8.75
N GLU A 95 -5.50 16.61 8.53
CA GLU A 95 -6.47 16.97 9.56
C GLU A 95 -7.46 15.85 9.88
N MET A 96 -7.57 14.84 9.02
CA MET A 96 -8.41 13.65 9.22
C MET A 96 -8.19 13.03 10.60
N PRO A 97 -9.24 12.60 11.32
CA PRO A 97 -9.10 11.83 12.55
C PRO A 97 -8.27 10.55 12.35
N GLN A 98 -7.58 10.11 13.41
CA GLN A 98 -6.69 8.95 13.32
C GLN A 98 -7.40 7.67 12.88
N GLY A 99 -8.54 7.36 13.51
CA GLY A 99 -9.31 6.15 13.20
C GLY A 99 -9.87 6.16 11.78
N GLU A 100 -10.30 7.32 11.29
CA GLU A 100 -10.79 7.46 9.91
C GLU A 100 -9.67 7.26 8.88
N PHE A 101 -8.49 7.83 9.15
CA PHE A 101 -7.31 7.62 8.32
C PHE A 101 -6.94 6.14 8.22
N VAL A 102 -6.83 5.47 9.37
CA VAL A 102 -6.50 4.03 9.44
C VAL A 102 -7.53 3.22 8.65
N LYS A 103 -8.83 3.47 8.87
CA LYS A 103 -9.91 2.77 8.19
C LYS A 103 -9.84 2.91 6.65
N ILE A 104 -9.70 4.13 6.14
CA ILE A 104 -9.63 4.38 4.68
C ILE A 104 -8.40 3.71 4.07
N VAL A 105 -7.25 3.78 4.75
CA VAL A 105 -6.02 3.15 4.29
C VAL A 105 -6.16 1.62 4.28
N GLU A 106 -6.69 1.01 5.35
CA GLU A 106 -6.94 -0.43 5.41
C GLU A 106 -7.89 -0.92 4.31
N GLU A 107 -9.04 -0.25 4.14
CA GLU A 107 -10.03 -0.60 3.11
C GLU A 107 -9.44 -0.49 1.70
N THR A 108 -8.59 0.51 1.46
CA THR A 108 -7.95 0.70 0.16
C THR A 108 -6.83 -0.32 -0.07
N MET A 109 -6.03 -0.64 0.95
CA MET A 109 -5.01 -1.69 0.87
C MET A 109 -5.62 -3.08 0.65
N GLU A 110 -6.77 -3.37 1.25
CA GLU A 110 -7.50 -4.61 1.03
C GLU A 110 -8.06 -4.68 -0.40
N ARG A 111 -8.60 -3.57 -0.93
CA ARG A 111 -9.07 -3.49 -2.33
C ARG A 111 -7.95 -3.80 -3.34
N TRP A 112 -6.74 -3.32 -3.07
CA TRP A 112 -5.56 -3.56 -3.91
C TRP A 112 -4.87 -4.91 -3.64
N MET A 113 -5.44 -5.76 -2.79
CA MET A 113 -4.88 -7.07 -2.43
C MET A 113 -3.45 -6.96 -1.86
N PHE A 114 -3.14 -5.85 -1.18
CA PHE A 114 -1.92 -5.73 -0.38
C PHE A 114 -2.07 -6.42 0.96
N ILE A 115 -3.28 -6.36 1.53
CA ILE A 115 -3.62 -7.03 2.78
C ILE A 115 -4.92 -7.81 2.66
N GLN A 116 -5.16 -8.68 3.62
CA GLN A 116 -6.46 -9.28 3.87
C GLN A 116 -6.74 -9.25 5.37
N LYS A 117 -7.84 -8.62 5.78
CA LYS A 117 -8.24 -8.58 7.20
C LYS A 117 -8.82 -9.93 7.64
N ARG A 118 -8.54 -10.30 8.88
CA ARG A 118 -9.04 -11.49 9.58
C ARG A 118 -9.64 -11.06 10.92
N PRO A 119 -10.85 -10.46 10.91
CA PRO A 119 -11.40 -9.78 12.09
C PRO A 119 -11.72 -10.74 13.24
N LEU A 120 -12.11 -11.99 12.96
CA LEU A 120 -12.42 -12.99 13.99
C LEU A 120 -11.15 -13.44 14.73
N GLU A 121 -10.01 -13.38 14.06
CA GLU A 121 -8.69 -13.76 14.57
C GLU A 121 -7.87 -12.56 15.07
N HIS A 122 -8.40 -11.32 14.95
CA HIS A 122 -7.69 -10.07 15.22
C HIS A 122 -6.35 -9.97 14.49
N GLN A 123 -6.33 -10.40 13.23
CA GLN A 123 -5.14 -10.48 12.40
C GLN A 123 -5.32 -9.75 11.07
N VAL A 124 -4.18 -9.39 10.49
CA VAL A 124 -4.06 -8.88 9.13
C VAL A 124 -3.01 -9.72 8.42
N PHE A 125 -3.38 -10.27 7.27
CA PHE A 125 -2.45 -10.97 6.40
C PHE A 125 -1.83 -9.96 5.45
N ILE A 126 -0.51 -9.88 5.44
CA ILE A 126 0.26 -9.10 4.46
C ILE A 126 0.50 -10.00 3.25
N LEU A 127 -0.07 -9.63 2.11
CA LEU A 127 -0.03 -10.40 0.88
C LEU A 127 1.25 -10.09 0.07
N PRO A 128 1.69 -11.00 -0.82
CA PRO A 128 2.96 -10.85 -1.56
C PRO A 128 3.07 -9.56 -2.39
N ALA A 129 1.94 -8.98 -2.80
CA ALA A 129 1.88 -7.70 -3.50
C ALA A 129 2.58 -6.56 -2.74
N CYS A 130 2.59 -6.61 -1.40
CA CYS A 130 3.31 -5.64 -0.57
C CYS A 130 4.81 -5.58 -0.83
N GLY A 131 5.42 -6.67 -1.34
CA GLY A 131 6.85 -6.74 -1.65
C GLY A 131 7.24 -6.17 -3.02
N LYS A 132 6.26 -5.84 -3.88
CA LYS A 132 6.53 -5.39 -5.27
C LYS A 132 6.69 -3.88 -5.39
N LEU A 133 5.94 -3.12 -4.60
CA LEU A 133 5.83 -1.67 -4.72
C LEU A 133 6.21 -1.01 -3.40
N LYS A 134 6.94 0.11 -3.47
CA LYS A 134 7.22 0.99 -2.32
C LYS A 134 7.42 2.42 -2.82
N GLY A 135 7.16 3.38 -1.94
CA GLY A 135 7.44 4.79 -2.19
C GLY A 135 8.37 5.40 -1.15
N SER A 136 8.88 6.58 -1.47
CA SER A 136 9.63 7.42 -0.55
C SER A 136 9.52 8.86 -1.02
N TYR A 137 9.39 9.81 -0.09
CA TYR A 137 9.61 11.20 -0.46
C TYR A 137 11.09 11.43 -0.83
N PRO A 138 11.38 12.38 -1.76
CA PRO A 138 12.74 12.80 -2.06
C PRO A 138 13.49 13.28 -0.81
N GLN A 139 14.82 13.12 -0.79
CA GLN A 139 15.64 13.50 0.37
C GLN A 139 15.56 14.99 0.73
N ASN A 140 15.25 15.85 -0.24
CA ASN A 140 15.08 17.29 -0.08
C ASN A 140 13.62 17.72 0.19
N PHE A 141 12.74 16.78 0.51
CA PHE A 141 11.35 17.10 0.83
C PHE A 141 11.26 17.83 2.17
N THR A 142 10.86 19.10 2.14
CA THR A 142 10.79 19.96 3.33
C THR A 142 9.41 19.98 4.02
N GLY A 143 8.51 19.07 3.65
CA GLY A 143 7.09 19.21 3.99
C GLY A 143 6.39 20.18 3.04
N GLY A 144 5.09 20.00 2.84
CA GLY A 144 4.26 21.03 2.24
C GLY A 144 4.37 22.24 3.15
N LYS A 145 5.02 23.30 2.64
CA LYS A 145 4.99 24.63 3.26
C LYS A 145 3.56 24.88 3.68
N GLU A 146 3.36 25.34 4.91
CA GLU A 146 2.06 25.81 5.36
C GLU A 146 1.66 26.89 4.37
N ASP A 147 0.86 26.54 3.36
CA ASP A 147 0.34 27.51 2.42
C ASP A 147 -0.56 28.43 3.25
N GLU A 148 0.05 29.58 3.48
CA GLU A 148 -0.43 30.84 3.97
C GLU A 148 -1.87 31.17 3.51
N GLN A 149 -2.64 31.66 4.49
CA GLN A 149 -3.94 32.37 4.45
C GLN A 149 -5.21 31.52 4.63
#